data_AF-A0A953SXJ5-F1
#
_entry.id   AF-A0A953SXJ5-F1
#
_cell.length_a   1.000
_cell.length_b   1.000
_cell.length_c   1.000
_cell.angle_alpha   90.00
_cell.angle_beta   90.00
_cell.angle_gamma   90.00
#
_symmetry.space_group_name_H-M   'P 1'
#
loop_
_entity.id
_entity.type
_entity.pdbx_description
1 polymer ?
#
loop_
_entity_poly.entity_id
_entity_poly.type
_entity_poly.pdbx_seq_one_letter_code
_entity_poly.pdbx_strand_id
1 'polypeptide(L)'
;MTLKTTLLSTSLLLFAGSAFTQPTTQWSANASTAWYNATDSEFSISSSEDLAGLSVLVAGGNDFAGKTINIQNDLDLGAHLWTPIGPDYTLPFSGSVNGNGHVISNLFIVIPGGDWIGLFGSCINSTISNIGLDNVYIRASDTAGSLVGNFATNSTMTDCHATGVDIVATSYNVGGLVGGLLTNSTMLRCSSTGSVTGESQIGGLVGSPWDLTNITECWSAGTVSAQFLAGGLVGYCTFAFGPGRDNTLNNCYSRADVTVVNGRAGGLYGGADGNLVATNCYSTGTATGAELIGGFIGAAGGMNITNSYWDLETSGLSSGIGGWLGPETPQDITGKTTAEMKTTAMVDLLNAAQVPAPWTIEPSINDGYPILASIATGLSQFDVQTVDISVFPTVFDAAVQVDSKTGLLAYSIFTSTGRLVGKVGLSGTTSMLDLRDLTTGAYVLSITTNKGIATRRIIKQ
;
A
#
# COMPACT_ATOMS: atom_id res chain seq x y z
N MET A 1 35.86 -33.45 -27.61
CA MET A 1 35.03 -32.40 -28.22
C MET A 1 33.61 -32.91 -28.26
N THR A 2 32.81 -32.54 -27.26
CA THR A 2 31.39 -32.91 -27.19
C THR A 2 30.71 -31.84 -26.34
N LEU A 3 30.09 -30.86 -27.02
CA LEU A 3 29.28 -29.83 -26.37
C LEU A 3 28.05 -30.49 -25.75
N LYS A 4 27.86 -30.32 -24.44
CA LYS A 4 26.56 -30.50 -23.80
C LYS A 4 25.76 -29.21 -24.01
N THR A 5 24.77 -29.27 -24.89
CA THR A 5 23.72 -28.25 -25.02
C THR A 5 22.76 -28.39 -23.85
N THR A 6 22.81 -27.46 -22.91
CA THR A 6 21.81 -27.30 -21.85
C THR A 6 20.58 -26.64 -22.48
N LEU A 7 19.48 -27.38 -22.65
CA LEU A 7 18.19 -26.78 -22.99
C LEU A 7 17.67 -26.01 -21.77
N LEU A 8 17.57 -24.69 -21.90
CA LEU A 8 16.80 -23.84 -21.00
C LEU A 8 15.31 -24.08 -21.30
N SER A 9 14.60 -24.77 -20.41
CA SER A 9 13.14 -24.87 -20.51
C SER A 9 12.50 -23.59 -19.97
N THR A 10 12.15 -22.66 -20.86
CA THR A 10 11.21 -21.58 -20.57
C THR A 10 9.81 -22.15 -20.43
N SER A 11 9.46 -22.63 -19.24
CA SER A 11 8.08 -22.99 -18.91
C SER A 11 7.27 -21.73 -18.65
N LEU A 12 6.70 -21.19 -19.74
CA LEU A 12 5.60 -20.24 -19.72
C LEU A 12 4.36 -20.96 -19.17
N LEU A 13 4.09 -20.86 -17.87
CA LEU A 13 2.83 -21.35 -17.29
C LEU A 13 1.75 -20.27 -17.46
N LEU A 14 0.85 -20.50 -18.40
CA LEU A 14 -0.48 -19.89 -18.38
C LEU A 14 -1.25 -20.46 -17.18
N PHE A 15 -1.65 -19.60 -16.25
CA PHE A 15 -2.51 -19.97 -15.13
C PHE A 15 -3.97 -19.65 -15.43
N ALA A 16 -4.80 -20.68 -15.52
CA ALA A 16 -6.25 -20.56 -15.48
C ALA A 16 -6.69 -20.57 -13.99
N GLY A 17 -6.79 -19.38 -13.38
CA GLY A 17 -7.57 -19.20 -12.16
C GLY A 17 -9.06 -19.19 -12.49
N SER A 18 -9.92 -19.75 -11.65
CA SER A 18 -11.35 -19.45 -11.72
C SER A 18 -11.54 -17.98 -11.33
N ALA A 19 -11.57 -17.16 -12.37
CA ALA A 19 -11.40 -15.72 -12.34
C ALA A 19 -12.57 -15.02 -11.67
N PHE A 20 -12.28 -14.00 -10.85
CA PHE A 20 -13.11 -12.80 -10.88
C PHE A 20 -13.22 -12.41 -12.36
N THR A 21 -14.43 -12.40 -12.93
CA THR A 21 -14.59 -12.02 -14.33
C THR A 21 -14.24 -10.55 -14.44
N GLN A 22 -13.00 -10.27 -14.85
CA GLN A 22 -12.55 -8.92 -15.09
C GLN A 22 -13.42 -8.28 -16.17
N PRO A 23 -13.68 -6.97 -16.07
CA PRO A 23 -14.32 -6.27 -17.15
C PRO A 23 -13.49 -6.40 -18.43
N THR A 24 -14.16 -6.53 -19.56
CA THR A 24 -13.53 -6.64 -20.89
C THR A 24 -13.71 -5.37 -21.72
N THR A 25 -14.43 -4.39 -21.19
CA THR A 25 -14.78 -3.11 -21.80
C THR A 25 -14.08 -1.98 -21.05
N GLN A 26 -13.94 -0.81 -21.69
CA GLN A 26 -13.15 0.31 -21.17
C GLN A 26 -14.05 1.44 -20.68
N TRP A 27 -13.66 2.11 -19.59
CA TRP A 27 -14.33 3.31 -19.10
C TRP A 27 -14.29 4.46 -20.11
N SER A 28 -13.21 4.56 -20.90
CA SER A 28 -13.09 5.59 -21.96
C SER A 28 -14.19 5.53 -23.03
N ALA A 29 -14.81 4.37 -23.24
CA ALA A 29 -15.94 4.20 -24.16
C ALA A 29 -17.31 4.45 -23.49
N ASN A 30 -17.36 4.55 -22.17
CA ASN A 30 -18.57 4.73 -21.36
C ASN A 30 -18.50 6.02 -20.52
N ALA A 31 -17.58 6.93 -20.86
CA ALA A 31 -17.33 8.15 -20.15
C ALA A 31 -18.35 9.24 -20.49
N SER A 32 -18.73 10.04 -19.50
CA SER A 32 -19.57 11.24 -19.63
C SER A 32 -18.73 12.48 -19.41
N THR A 33 -18.69 13.38 -20.39
CA THR A 33 -18.05 14.71 -20.25
C THR A 33 -19.07 15.86 -20.21
N ALA A 34 -20.37 15.53 -20.14
CA ALA A 34 -21.46 16.52 -20.20
C ALA A 34 -21.49 17.48 -19.00
N TRP A 35 -20.87 17.08 -17.87
CA TRP A 35 -20.71 17.90 -16.69
C TRP A 35 -19.63 18.99 -16.84
N TYR A 36 -18.75 18.88 -17.83
CA TYR A 36 -17.61 19.77 -17.97
C TYR A 36 -17.96 21.04 -18.77
N ASN A 37 -17.54 22.18 -18.22
CA ASN A 37 -17.58 23.47 -18.88
C ASN A 37 -16.24 24.19 -18.65
N ALA A 38 -15.61 24.65 -19.72
CA ALA A 38 -14.29 25.25 -19.67
C ALA A 38 -14.22 26.54 -18.83
N THR A 39 -15.33 27.28 -18.69
CA THR A 39 -15.37 28.53 -17.92
C THR A 39 -15.43 28.32 -16.41
N ASP A 40 -15.81 27.14 -15.96
CA ASP A 40 -16.07 26.87 -14.55
C ASP A 40 -14.77 26.45 -13.85
N SER A 41 -14.64 26.79 -12.57
CA SER A 41 -13.47 26.45 -11.75
C SER A 41 -13.75 25.31 -10.78
N GLU A 42 -15.00 24.87 -10.65
CA GLU A 42 -15.42 23.85 -9.71
C GLU A 42 -16.45 22.93 -10.35
N PHE A 43 -16.30 21.64 -10.13
CA PHE A 43 -17.14 20.60 -10.71
C PHE A 43 -17.54 19.59 -9.64
N SER A 44 -18.67 18.94 -9.86
CA SER A 44 -19.19 17.90 -8.99
C SER A 44 -19.36 16.61 -9.77
N ILE A 45 -18.77 15.53 -9.27
CA ILE A 45 -18.83 14.19 -9.86
C ILE A 45 -19.65 13.30 -8.92
N SER A 46 -20.72 12.72 -9.46
CA SER A 46 -21.67 11.90 -8.69
C SER A 46 -21.88 10.51 -9.27
N SER A 47 -21.19 10.21 -10.39
CA SER A 47 -21.26 8.95 -11.13
C SER A 47 -19.87 8.52 -11.61
N SER A 48 -19.71 7.21 -11.82
CA SER A 48 -18.48 6.61 -12.33
C SER A 48 -18.21 7.03 -13.78
N GLU A 49 -19.26 7.23 -14.59
CA GLU A 49 -19.20 7.75 -15.95
C GLU A 49 -18.60 9.16 -16.00
N ASP A 50 -18.98 10.03 -15.06
CA ASP A 50 -18.45 11.39 -14.98
C ASP A 50 -16.97 11.39 -14.56
N LEU A 51 -16.58 10.52 -13.62
CA LEU A 51 -15.17 10.34 -13.26
C LEU A 51 -14.35 9.79 -14.43
N ALA A 52 -14.89 8.84 -15.19
CA ALA A 52 -14.28 8.38 -16.44
C ALA A 52 -14.16 9.51 -17.47
N GLY A 53 -15.12 10.44 -17.49
CA GLY A 53 -15.06 11.68 -18.26
C GLY A 53 -13.83 12.53 -17.94
N LEU A 54 -13.45 12.64 -16.67
CA LEU A 54 -12.24 13.35 -16.26
C LEU A 54 -10.99 12.71 -16.89
N SER A 55 -10.90 11.38 -16.88
CA SER A 55 -9.80 10.64 -17.53
C SER A 55 -9.72 10.98 -19.03
N VAL A 56 -10.86 10.97 -19.73
CA VAL A 56 -10.94 11.32 -21.15
C VAL A 56 -10.53 12.77 -21.42
N LEU A 57 -10.97 13.72 -20.59
CA LEU A 57 -10.64 15.14 -20.77
C LEU A 57 -9.15 15.40 -20.56
N VAL A 58 -8.52 14.79 -19.55
CA VAL A 58 -7.08 14.92 -19.30
C VAL A 58 -6.27 14.26 -20.41
N ALA A 59 -6.67 13.07 -20.86
CA ALA A 59 -6.06 12.42 -22.02
C ALA A 59 -6.23 13.25 -23.32
N GLY A 60 -7.25 14.11 -23.38
CA GLY A 60 -7.49 15.08 -24.45
C GLY A 60 -6.70 16.38 -24.35
N GLY A 61 -5.83 16.54 -23.34
CA GLY A 61 -4.97 17.72 -23.15
C GLY A 61 -5.53 18.80 -22.23
N ASN A 62 -6.65 18.56 -21.54
CA ASN A 62 -7.14 19.47 -20.50
C ASN A 62 -6.57 19.05 -19.14
N ASP A 63 -5.55 19.74 -18.65
CA ASP A 63 -4.82 19.39 -17.42
C ASP A 63 -5.57 19.73 -16.11
N PHE A 64 -6.69 20.47 -16.19
CA PHE A 64 -7.44 20.97 -15.04
C PHE A 64 -6.69 21.93 -14.10
N ALA A 65 -5.63 22.59 -14.56
CA ALA A 65 -4.91 23.57 -13.74
C ALA A 65 -5.86 24.66 -13.18
N GLY A 66 -5.83 24.85 -11.86
CA GLY A 66 -6.67 25.82 -11.15
C GLY A 66 -8.16 25.46 -11.04
N LYS A 67 -8.53 24.22 -11.40
CA LYS A 67 -9.90 23.70 -11.29
C LYS A 67 -10.01 22.66 -10.16
N THR A 68 -11.17 22.61 -9.52
CA THR A 68 -11.48 21.67 -8.43
C THR A 68 -12.57 20.68 -8.83
N ILE A 69 -12.35 19.41 -8.58
CA ILE A 69 -13.31 18.32 -8.72
C ILE A 69 -13.75 17.87 -7.32
N ASN A 70 -15.05 17.84 -7.08
CA ASN A 70 -15.64 17.33 -5.83
C ASN A 70 -16.39 16.03 -6.10
N ILE A 71 -15.99 14.94 -5.45
CA ILE A 71 -16.76 13.69 -5.45
C ILE A 71 -17.94 13.85 -4.48
N GLN A 72 -19.14 13.50 -4.92
CA GLN A 72 -20.38 13.70 -4.13
C GLN A 72 -21.06 12.40 -3.69
N ASN A 73 -20.62 11.26 -4.21
CA ASN A 73 -21.14 9.94 -3.89
C ASN A 73 -19.99 8.92 -3.91
N ASP A 74 -20.21 7.78 -3.26
CA ASP A 74 -19.38 6.62 -3.51
C ASP A 74 -19.53 6.17 -4.97
N LEU A 75 -18.41 5.77 -5.58
CA LEU A 75 -18.32 5.41 -6.99
C LEU A 75 -17.87 3.95 -7.14
N ASP A 76 -18.49 3.20 -8.05
CA ASP A 76 -18.11 1.82 -8.37
C ASP A 76 -17.52 1.77 -9.79
N LEU A 77 -16.23 1.45 -9.91
CA LEU A 77 -15.53 1.35 -11.18
C LEU A 77 -15.53 -0.07 -11.78
N GLY A 78 -16.19 -1.04 -11.14
CA GLY A 78 -16.08 -2.46 -11.47
C GLY A 78 -16.66 -2.88 -12.82
N ALA A 79 -17.47 -2.03 -13.45
CA ALA A 79 -18.11 -2.31 -14.73
C ALA A 79 -17.11 -2.38 -15.90
N HIS A 80 -15.98 -1.66 -15.82
CA HIS A 80 -15.06 -1.46 -16.93
C HIS A 80 -13.60 -1.40 -16.47
N LEU A 81 -12.66 -1.68 -17.38
CA LEU A 81 -11.24 -1.42 -17.18
C LEU A 81 -11.00 0.09 -17.15
N TRP A 82 -10.13 0.51 -16.24
CA TRP A 82 -9.78 1.91 -16.01
C TRP A 82 -8.58 2.33 -16.86
N THR A 83 -8.67 3.54 -17.42
CA THR A 83 -7.54 4.26 -18.01
C THR A 83 -7.14 5.38 -17.06
N PRO A 84 -5.87 5.45 -16.61
CA PRO A 84 -5.44 6.43 -15.62
C PRO A 84 -5.78 7.87 -16.01
N ILE A 85 -6.23 8.68 -15.04
CA ILE A 85 -6.35 10.13 -15.21
C ILE A 85 -4.94 10.70 -15.24
N GLY A 86 -4.58 11.34 -16.34
CA GLY A 86 -3.21 11.78 -16.57
C GLY A 86 -2.32 10.62 -17.04
N PRO A 87 -2.51 10.11 -18.26
CA PRO A 87 -1.93 8.84 -18.69
C PRO A 87 -0.40 8.86 -18.86
N ASP A 88 0.21 10.04 -18.99
CA ASP A 88 1.66 10.19 -19.11
C ASP A 88 2.16 11.60 -18.72
N TYR A 89 3.48 11.84 -18.79
CA TYR A 89 4.13 13.09 -18.41
C TYR A 89 3.77 14.30 -19.28
N THR A 90 3.31 14.07 -20.51
CA THR A 90 2.85 15.13 -21.44
C THR A 90 1.40 15.50 -21.22
N LEU A 91 0.65 14.63 -20.56
CA LEU A 91 -0.77 14.80 -20.25
C LEU A 91 -1.00 14.62 -18.74
N PRO A 92 -0.37 15.42 -17.85
CA PRO A 92 -0.56 15.28 -16.42
C PRO A 92 -1.93 15.82 -15.99
N PHE A 93 -2.42 15.34 -14.84
CA PHE A 93 -3.46 16.05 -14.09
C PHE A 93 -2.83 17.09 -13.17
N SER A 94 -3.30 18.34 -13.29
CA SER A 94 -2.80 19.52 -12.57
C SER A 94 -3.89 20.25 -11.78
N GLY A 95 -5.03 19.60 -11.58
CA GLY A 95 -6.14 20.14 -10.81
C GLY A 95 -6.14 19.73 -9.33
N SER A 96 -7.25 20.07 -8.67
CA SER A 96 -7.56 19.63 -7.31
C SER A 96 -8.70 18.63 -7.32
N VAL A 97 -8.61 17.56 -6.52
CA VAL A 97 -9.69 16.60 -6.30
C VAL A 97 -9.93 16.47 -4.81
N ASN A 98 -11.18 16.71 -4.40
CA ASN A 98 -11.65 16.47 -3.05
C ASN A 98 -12.69 15.34 -3.08
N GLY A 99 -12.36 14.22 -2.47
CA GLY A 99 -13.23 13.06 -2.36
C GLY A 99 -14.40 13.23 -1.38
N ASN A 100 -14.39 14.28 -0.55
CA ASN A 100 -15.43 14.55 0.47
C ASN A 100 -15.71 13.36 1.42
N GLY A 101 -14.76 12.45 1.60
CA GLY A 101 -14.94 11.26 2.44
C GLY A 101 -15.55 10.06 1.71
N HIS A 102 -15.83 10.18 0.41
CA HIS A 102 -16.42 9.10 -0.38
C HIS A 102 -15.40 8.04 -0.80
N VAL A 103 -15.92 6.84 -1.06
CA VAL A 103 -15.15 5.68 -1.49
C VAL A 103 -15.31 5.45 -3.00
N ILE A 104 -14.19 5.21 -3.68
CA ILE A 104 -14.13 4.73 -5.05
C ILE A 104 -13.72 3.26 -5.01
N SER A 105 -14.63 2.37 -5.39
CA SER A 105 -14.47 0.92 -5.27
C SER A 105 -14.15 0.26 -6.61
N ASN A 106 -13.59 -0.96 -6.54
CA ASN A 106 -13.48 -1.88 -7.68
C ASN A 106 -12.67 -1.31 -8.84
N LEU A 107 -11.52 -0.69 -8.53
CA LEU A 107 -10.60 -0.16 -9.54
C LEU A 107 -9.84 -1.30 -10.22
N PHE A 108 -10.12 -1.55 -11.51
CA PHE A 108 -9.43 -2.56 -12.33
C PHE A 108 -8.55 -1.92 -13.40
N ILE A 109 -7.23 -2.06 -13.26
CA ILE A 109 -6.26 -1.62 -14.28
C ILE A 109 -5.39 -2.81 -14.72
N VAL A 110 -5.42 -3.11 -16.01
CA VAL A 110 -4.59 -4.17 -16.61
C VAL A 110 -3.83 -3.61 -17.80
N ILE A 111 -2.66 -3.06 -17.52
CA ILE A 111 -1.76 -2.45 -18.51
C ILE A 111 -0.35 -3.02 -18.27
N PRO A 112 -0.06 -4.29 -18.63
CA PRO A 112 1.17 -4.97 -18.24
C PRO A 112 2.47 -4.33 -18.76
N GLY A 113 2.37 -3.51 -19.81
CA GLY A 113 3.49 -2.70 -20.34
C GLY A 113 3.46 -1.23 -19.90
N GLY A 114 2.58 -0.88 -18.96
CA GLY A 114 2.31 0.49 -18.54
C GLY A 114 3.27 1.00 -17.47
N ASP A 115 3.54 2.30 -17.54
CA ASP A 115 4.26 3.07 -16.53
C ASP A 115 3.34 4.19 -16.01
N TRP A 116 3.59 4.65 -14.79
CA TRP A 116 2.74 5.59 -14.04
C TRP A 116 1.28 5.16 -13.99
N ILE A 117 1.04 4.03 -13.32
CA ILE A 117 -0.28 3.40 -13.25
C ILE A 117 -0.95 3.65 -11.90
N GLY A 118 -2.20 4.10 -11.92
CA GLY A 118 -3.08 4.30 -10.77
C GLY A 118 -4.44 4.84 -11.20
N LEU A 119 -5.32 5.16 -10.24
CA LEU A 119 -6.53 5.95 -10.55
C LEU A 119 -6.14 7.21 -11.34
N PHE A 120 -5.11 7.89 -10.85
CA PHE A 120 -4.33 8.89 -11.56
C PHE A 120 -3.00 8.29 -11.99
N GLY A 121 -2.56 8.58 -13.21
CA GLY A 121 -1.26 8.16 -13.70
C GLY A 121 -0.19 9.15 -13.26
N SER A 122 -0.17 10.32 -13.88
CA SER A 122 0.74 11.43 -13.63
C SER A 122 0.00 12.63 -13.08
N CYS A 123 0.47 13.14 -11.94
CA CYS A 123 -0.07 14.31 -11.27
C CYS A 123 1.04 15.35 -11.06
N ILE A 124 0.81 16.59 -11.48
CA ILE A 124 1.79 17.68 -11.36
C ILE A 124 1.12 18.93 -10.79
N ASN A 125 1.69 19.56 -9.75
CA ASN A 125 1.10 20.74 -9.11
C ASN A 125 -0.38 20.53 -8.73
N SER A 126 -0.67 19.33 -8.23
CA SER A 126 -2.04 18.85 -7.98
C SER A 126 -2.33 18.75 -6.48
N THR A 127 -3.60 18.82 -6.12
CA THR A 127 -4.07 18.54 -4.75
C THR A 127 -5.05 17.39 -4.78
N ILE A 128 -4.81 16.33 -4.00
CA ILE A 128 -5.72 15.20 -3.88
C ILE A 128 -6.05 15.01 -2.39
N SER A 129 -7.32 15.08 -2.01
CA SER A 129 -7.71 14.93 -0.62
C SER A 129 -8.97 14.13 -0.40
N ASN A 130 -9.08 13.51 0.77
CA ASN A 130 -10.30 12.90 1.29
C ASN A 130 -10.88 11.77 0.39
N ILE A 131 -10.02 10.91 -0.17
CA ILE A 131 -10.43 9.79 -1.04
C ILE A 131 -10.18 8.46 -0.33
N GLY A 132 -11.20 7.60 -0.27
CA GLY A 132 -11.05 6.18 0.03
C GLY A 132 -11.05 5.36 -1.25
N LEU A 133 -10.11 4.42 -1.39
CA LEU A 133 -10.15 3.36 -2.39
C LEU A 133 -10.42 2.02 -1.71
N ASP A 134 -11.32 1.24 -2.31
CA ASP A 134 -11.59 -0.14 -1.88
C ASP A 134 -11.51 -1.10 -3.07
N ASN A 135 -11.02 -2.31 -2.80
CA ASN A 135 -10.87 -3.38 -3.79
C ASN A 135 -10.13 -2.93 -5.06
N VAL A 136 -8.82 -2.73 -4.96
CA VAL A 136 -7.96 -2.25 -6.04
C VAL A 136 -7.20 -3.41 -6.67
N TYR A 137 -7.27 -3.53 -7.99
CA TYR A 137 -6.54 -4.54 -8.77
C TYR A 137 -5.74 -3.88 -9.90
N ILE A 138 -4.41 -3.94 -9.80
CA ILE A 138 -3.50 -3.32 -10.78
C ILE A 138 -2.48 -4.32 -11.29
N ARG A 139 -2.33 -4.38 -12.62
CA ARG A 139 -1.22 -5.06 -13.31
C ARG A 139 -0.51 -4.05 -14.20
N ALA A 140 0.77 -3.79 -13.90
CA ALA A 140 1.59 -2.76 -14.54
C ALA A 140 2.98 -3.32 -14.94
N SER A 141 3.78 -2.52 -15.64
CA SER A 141 5.20 -2.84 -15.86
C SER A 141 6.06 -2.21 -14.78
N ASP A 142 6.02 -0.89 -14.67
CA ASP A 142 6.96 -0.10 -13.88
C ASP A 142 6.23 0.66 -12.76
N THR A 143 6.31 1.99 -12.73
CA THR A 143 5.82 2.79 -11.62
C THR A 143 4.31 2.62 -11.43
N ALA A 144 3.88 2.19 -10.24
CA ALA A 144 2.47 2.00 -9.95
C ALA A 144 2.09 2.33 -8.50
N GLY A 145 0.92 2.91 -8.32
CA GLY A 145 0.27 3.13 -7.04
C GLY A 145 -1.24 3.05 -7.19
N SER A 146 -1.97 2.63 -6.15
CA SER A 146 -3.43 2.50 -6.26
C SER A 146 -4.12 3.82 -6.62
N LEU A 147 -3.71 4.90 -5.96
CA LEU A 147 -4.27 6.24 -6.19
C LEU A 147 -3.48 7.00 -7.26
N VAL A 148 -2.15 7.03 -7.16
CA VAL A 148 -1.30 7.75 -8.12
C VAL A 148 -0.11 6.90 -8.54
N GLY A 149 0.14 6.80 -9.85
CA GLY A 149 1.40 6.27 -10.37
C GLY A 149 2.58 7.15 -10.00
N ASN A 150 2.62 8.37 -10.56
CA ASN A 150 3.65 9.38 -10.35
C ASN A 150 3.06 10.69 -9.81
N PHE A 151 3.40 11.02 -8.57
CA PHE A 151 2.93 12.21 -7.87
C PHE A 151 4.07 13.22 -7.79
N ALA A 152 4.06 14.19 -8.69
CA ALA A 152 5.20 15.04 -9.00
C ALA A 152 4.88 16.54 -8.95
N THR A 153 5.99 17.28 -9.01
CA THR A 153 6.28 18.61 -8.51
C THR A 153 5.19 19.40 -7.80
N ASN A 154 5.47 19.77 -6.54
CA ASN A 154 4.62 20.64 -5.71
C ASN A 154 3.19 20.10 -5.51
N SER A 155 3.04 18.77 -5.51
CA SER A 155 1.73 18.16 -5.31
C SER A 155 1.49 17.80 -3.83
N THR A 156 0.23 17.84 -3.41
CA THR A 156 -0.17 17.55 -2.02
C THR A 156 -1.27 16.49 -1.96
N MET A 157 -1.04 15.42 -1.19
CA MET A 157 -2.02 14.38 -0.92
C MET A 157 -2.36 14.34 0.57
N THR A 158 -3.65 14.42 0.92
CA THR A 158 -4.08 14.49 2.33
C THR A 158 -5.29 13.60 2.59
N ASP A 159 -5.30 12.84 3.70
CA ASP A 159 -6.45 12.02 4.12
C ASP A 159 -6.93 11.06 3.00
N CYS A 160 -5.98 10.37 2.38
CA CYS A 160 -6.24 9.43 1.28
C CYS A 160 -5.85 8.00 1.68
N HIS A 161 -6.76 7.05 1.46
CA HIS A 161 -6.62 5.70 1.99
C HIS A 161 -6.96 4.66 0.92
N ALA A 162 -6.19 3.58 0.85
CA ALA A 162 -6.49 2.44 -0.01
C ALA A 162 -6.59 1.15 0.79
N THR A 163 -7.61 0.35 0.52
CA THR A 163 -7.83 -0.97 1.12
C THR A 163 -8.13 -2.01 0.05
N GLY A 164 -7.88 -3.28 0.37
CA GLY A 164 -8.02 -4.37 -0.60
C GLY A 164 -7.10 -4.20 -1.81
N VAL A 165 -5.89 -3.64 -1.60
CA VAL A 165 -4.91 -3.41 -2.67
C VAL A 165 -4.31 -4.74 -3.15
N ASP A 166 -4.30 -4.96 -4.46
CA ASP A 166 -3.57 -6.04 -5.15
C ASP A 166 -2.84 -5.44 -6.37
N ILE A 167 -1.59 -5.04 -6.16
CA ILE A 167 -0.73 -4.48 -7.21
C ILE A 167 0.37 -5.49 -7.52
N VAL A 168 0.51 -5.81 -8.81
CA VAL A 168 1.67 -6.52 -9.34
C VAL A 168 2.25 -5.70 -10.49
N ALA A 169 3.49 -5.23 -10.31
CA ALA A 169 4.30 -4.69 -11.39
C ALA A 169 5.49 -5.61 -11.67
N THR A 170 6.12 -5.48 -12.84
CA THR A 170 7.25 -6.34 -13.24
C THR A 170 8.61 -5.66 -13.08
N SER A 171 8.65 -4.41 -12.64
CA SER A 171 9.86 -3.58 -12.56
C SER A 171 9.91 -2.76 -11.27
N TYR A 172 10.06 -1.43 -11.34
CA TYR A 172 10.46 -0.58 -10.22
C TYR A 172 9.33 0.29 -9.68
N ASN A 173 9.58 0.96 -8.55
CA ASN A 173 8.80 2.09 -8.02
C ASN A 173 7.31 1.79 -7.80
N VAL A 174 7.03 0.75 -7.01
CA VAL A 174 5.65 0.34 -6.73
C VAL A 174 5.31 0.66 -5.29
N GLY A 175 4.25 1.46 -5.09
CA GLY A 175 3.71 1.76 -3.77
C GLY A 175 2.28 1.27 -3.63
N GLY A 176 1.85 0.94 -2.41
CA GLY A 176 0.45 0.59 -2.18
C GLY A 176 -0.53 1.75 -2.43
N LEU A 177 -0.08 3.01 -2.38
CA LEU A 177 -0.89 4.20 -2.68
C LEU A 177 -0.28 5.07 -3.78
N VAL A 178 1.03 5.32 -3.69
CA VAL A 178 1.78 6.18 -4.64
C VAL A 178 3.01 5.43 -5.15
N GLY A 179 3.19 5.30 -6.46
CA GLY A 179 4.40 4.69 -7.02
C GLY A 179 5.64 5.55 -6.76
N GLY A 180 5.72 6.70 -7.43
CA GLY A 180 6.77 7.71 -7.24
C GLY A 180 6.23 8.98 -6.57
N LEU A 181 6.84 9.41 -5.47
CA LEU A 181 6.58 10.70 -4.82
C LEU A 181 7.76 11.62 -5.11
N LEU A 182 7.57 12.68 -5.89
CA LEU A 182 8.71 13.41 -6.48
C LEU A 182 8.65 14.92 -6.23
N THR A 183 9.81 15.52 -6.02
CA THR A 183 10.11 16.96 -6.11
C THR A 183 9.16 17.83 -5.29
N ASN A 184 9.49 18.09 -4.03
CA ASN A 184 8.72 19.00 -3.17
C ASN A 184 7.23 18.61 -3.04
N SER A 185 6.94 17.31 -3.12
CA SER A 185 5.57 16.78 -2.97
C SER A 185 5.37 16.19 -1.58
N THR A 186 4.14 16.32 -1.07
CA THR A 186 3.80 15.98 0.32
C THR A 186 2.67 14.96 0.39
N MET A 187 2.79 14.01 1.31
CA MET A 187 1.72 13.12 1.74
C MET A 187 1.46 13.30 3.24
N LEU A 188 0.20 13.49 3.61
CA LEU A 188 -0.23 13.71 4.98
C LEU A 188 -1.41 12.81 5.32
N ARG A 189 -1.33 12.06 6.43
CA ARG A 189 -2.44 11.21 6.91
C ARG A 189 -2.97 10.23 5.86
N CYS A 190 -2.06 9.59 5.14
CA CYS A 190 -2.40 8.65 4.07
C CYS A 190 -2.11 7.20 4.46
N SER A 191 -2.83 6.25 3.88
CA SER A 191 -2.55 4.83 4.14
C SER A 191 -2.85 3.87 3.00
N SER A 192 -2.26 2.68 3.09
CA SER A 192 -2.58 1.57 2.20
C SER A 192 -2.58 0.23 2.94
N THR A 193 -3.54 -0.63 2.60
CA THR A 193 -3.61 -2.01 3.06
C THR A 193 -3.85 -2.99 1.92
N GLY A 194 -3.02 -4.02 1.85
CA GLY A 194 -3.14 -5.06 0.82
C GLY A 194 -1.79 -5.67 0.42
N SER A 195 -1.73 -6.22 -0.78
CA SER A 195 -0.57 -6.85 -1.38
C SER A 195 0.05 -5.97 -2.46
N VAL A 196 1.34 -5.70 -2.32
CA VAL A 196 2.15 -4.97 -3.31
C VAL A 196 3.33 -5.85 -3.71
N THR A 197 3.43 -6.16 -5.01
CA THR A 197 4.50 -7.01 -5.57
C THR A 197 5.19 -6.32 -6.72
N GLY A 198 6.52 -6.36 -6.75
CA GLY A 198 7.31 -5.92 -7.90
C GLY A 198 8.74 -6.46 -7.92
N GLU A 199 9.59 -5.92 -8.79
CA GLU A 199 10.98 -6.38 -8.89
C GLU A 199 11.87 -5.68 -7.84
N SER A 200 11.81 -4.35 -7.76
CA SER A 200 12.68 -3.57 -6.86
C SER A 200 12.06 -2.22 -6.50
N GLN A 201 12.50 -1.61 -5.40
CA GLN A 201 11.99 -0.31 -4.91
C GLN A 201 10.48 -0.38 -4.61
N ILE A 202 10.09 -1.39 -3.84
CA ILE A 202 8.68 -1.67 -3.51
C ILE A 202 8.37 -1.22 -2.09
N GLY A 203 7.36 -0.37 -1.93
CA GLY A 203 6.88 0.10 -0.63
C GLY A 203 5.43 -0.24 -0.38
N GLY A 204 5.06 -0.51 0.87
CA GLY A 204 3.65 -0.74 1.21
C GLY A 204 2.77 0.50 1.05
N LEU A 205 3.34 1.71 1.05
CA LEU A 205 2.62 2.95 0.76
C LEU A 205 3.22 3.71 -0.44
N VAL A 206 4.52 3.98 -0.39
CA VAL A 206 5.26 4.74 -1.42
C VAL A 206 6.37 3.88 -1.99
N GLY A 207 6.44 3.73 -3.31
CA GLY A 207 7.57 3.03 -3.93
C GLY A 207 8.87 3.77 -3.69
N SER A 208 8.98 4.98 -4.26
CA SER A 208 10.20 5.79 -4.20
C SER A 208 9.92 7.28 -4.00
N PRO A 209 10.40 7.88 -2.91
CA PRO A 209 10.41 9.33 -2.73
C PRO A 209 11.72 9.95 -3.24
N TRP A 210 11.63 10.94 -4.14
CA TRP A 210 12.80 11.65 -4.66
C TRP A 210 12.69 13.15 -4.43
N ASP A 211 13.76 13.72 -3.88
CA ASP A 211 14.01 15.15 -3.80
C ASP A 211 13.00 16.00 -3.02
N LEU A 212 13.36 16.36 -1.78
CA LEU A 212 12.59 17.27 -0.92
C LEU A 212 11.14 16.81 -0.69
N THR A 213 10.91 15.50 -0.58
CA THR A 213 9.56 14.98 -0.31
C THR A 213 9.27 14.96 1.19
N ASN A 214 8.00 15.03 1.55
CA ASN A 214 7.57 14.90 2.93
C ASN A 214 6.43 13.89 3.08
N ILE A 215 6.66 12.85 3.87
CA ILE A 215 5.66 11.84 4.22
C ILE A 215 5.41 11.94 5.72
N THR A 216 4.21 12.37 6.10
CA THR A 216 3.87 12.68 7.51
C THR A 216 2.58 11.99 7.94
N GLU A 217 2.57 11.40 9.13
CA GLU A 217 1.37 10.73 9.68
C GLU A 217 0.80 9.64 8.77
N CYS A 218 1.67 8.90 8.08
CA CYS A 218 1.27 7.91 7.10
C CYS A 218 1.56 6.48 7.57
N TRP A 219 0.80 5.52 7.05
CA TRP A 219 1.00 4.13 7.45
C TRP A 219 0.66 3.11 6.37
N SER A 220 1.15 1.88 6.56
CA SER A 220 0.90 0.75 5.67
C SER A 220 0.70 -0.55 6.45
N ALA A 221 -0.07 -1.47 5.89
CA ALA A 221 -0.21 -2.83 6.38
C ALA A 221 -0.45 -3.81 5.21
N GLY A 222 -0.33 -5.11 5.48
CA GLY A 222 -0.47 -6.16 4.47
C GLY A 222 0.86 -6.76 4.07
N THR A 223 1.07 -7.07 2.79
CA THR A 223 2.27 -7.78 2.32
C THR A 223 3.00 -6.99 1.24
N VAL A 224 4.32 -6.88 1.37
CA VAL A 224 5.20 -6.25 0.38
C VAL A 224 6.20 -7.29 -0.10
N SER A 225 6.18 -7.61 -1.39
CA SER A 225 7.04 -8.64 -1.99
C SER A 225 7.91 -8.05 -3.10
N ALA A 226 9.21 -8.32 -3.07
CA ALA A 226 10.14 -7.88 -4.11
C ALA A 226 11.19 -8.92 -4.48
N GLN A 227 11.75 -8.79 -5.69
CA GLN A 227 12.91 -9.56 -6.10
C GLN A 227 14.18 -9.08 -5.37
N PHE A 228 14.38 -7.76 -5.28
CA PHE A 228 15.67 -7.19 -4.83
C PHE A 228 15.59 -6.19 -3.68
N LEU A 229 14.50 -5.42 -3.56
CA LEU A 229 14.46 -4.32 -2.60
C LEU A 229 13.04 -3.93 -2.23
N ALA A 230 12.73 -3.99 -0.94
CA ALA A 230 11.44 -3.56 -0.42
C ALA A 230 11.52 -2.98 0.99
N GLY A 231 10.60 -2.06 1.29
CA GLY A 231 10.32 -1.62 2.65
C GLY A 231 8.85 -1.66 2.99
N GLY A 232 8.53 -1.83 4.27
CA GLY A 232 7.14 -1.98 4.72
C GLY A 232 6.29 -0.76 4.39
N LEU A 233 6.82 0.46 4.51
CA LEU A 233 6.15 1.70 4.15
C LEU A 233 6.69 2.30 2.86
N VAL A 234 8.03 2.40 2.76
CA VAL A 234 8.72 3.03 1.64
C VAL A 234 9.74 2.08 1.04
N GLY A 235 9.76 1.95 -0.29
CA GLY A 235 10.71 1.09 -0.98
C GLY A 235 12.14 1.61 -0.91
N TYR A 236 12.46 2.67 -1.64
CA TYR A 236 13.84 3.15 -1.74
C TYR A 236 13.95 4.64 -2.03
N CYS A 237 14.93 5.30 -1.42
CA CYS A 237 15.31 6.67 -1.74
C CYS A 237 16.67 6.72 -2.42
N THR A 238 16.71 7.23 -3.65
CA THR A 238 17.91 7.28 -4.50
C THR A 238 18.52 8.67 -4.64
N PHE A 239 17.72 9.74 -4.53
CA PHE A 239 18.09 10.98 -5.23
C PHE A 239 17.68 12.28 -4.53
N ALA A 240 18.59 13.26 -4.62
CA ALA A 240 18.38 14.67 -4.30
C ALA A 240 19.06 15.54 -5.37
N PHE A 241 18.35 16.55 -5.88
CA PHE A 241 18.85 17.48 -6.92
C PHE A 241 19.69 18.64 -6.35
N GLY A 242 20.41 18.39 -5.25
CA GLY A 242 21.27 19.37 -4.58
C GLY A 242 21.42 19.14 -3.07
N PRO A 243 22.34 19.87 -2.42
CA PRO A 243 22.53 19.78 -0.97
C PRO A 243 21.29 20.29 -0.21
N GLY A 244 20.97 19.65 0.91
CA GLY A 244 19.86 20.06 1.80
C GLY A 244 18.46 19.77 1.26
N ARG A 245 18.33 18.78 0.36
CA ARG A 245 17.05 18.36 -0.24
C ARG A 245 16.64 17.00 0.30
N ASP A 246 16.55 16.93 1.63
CA ASP A 246 16.22 15.71 2.36
C ASP A 246 14.78 15.27 2.11
N ASN A 247 14.58 13.97 1.98
CA ASN A 247 13.28 13.34 2.06
C ASN A 247 12.96 13.07 3.53
N THR A 248 11.82 13.57 3.99
CA THR A 248 11.43 13.49 5.40
C THR A 248 10.33 12.48 5.63
N LEU A 249 10.49 11.66 6.66
CA LEU A 249 9.50 10.70 7.13
C LEU A 249 9.20 10.98 8.60
N ASN A 250 7.99 11.45 8.90
CA ASN A 250 7.63 11.92 10.24
C ASN A 250 6.37 11.24 10.75
N ASN A 251 6.40 10.72 11.97
CA ASN A 251 5.22 10.10 12.60
C ASN A 251 4.58 9.02 11.73
N CYS A 252 5.38 8.12 11.15
CA CYS A 252 4.90 7.10 10.24
C CYS A 252 5.11 5.70 10.79
N TYR A 253 4.29 4.75 10.36
CA TYR A 253 4.50 3.36 10.77
C TYR A 253 4.18 2.33 9.70
N SER A 254 4.77 1.14 9.83
CA SER A 254 4.39 -0.02 9.03
C SER A 254 4.08 -1.24 9.89
N ARG A 255 2.97 -1.89 9.54
CA ARG A 255 2.58 -3.23 9.98
C ARG A 255 2.77 -4.27 8.87
N ALA A 256 3.37 -3.90 7.74
CA ALA A 256 3.42 -4.75 6.57
C ALA A 256 4.52 -5.82 6.66
N ASP A 257 4.19 -7.05 6.26
CA ASP A 257 5.14 -8.15 6.14
C ASP A 257 5.93 -8.02 4.83
N VAL A 258 7.25 -7.90 4.95
CA VAL A 258 8.18 -7.66 3.84
C VAL A 258 8.92 -8.96 3.49
N THR A 259 8.83 -9.37 2.23
CA THR A 259 9.54 -10.54 1.69
C THR A 259 10.36 -10.15 0.46
N VAL A 260 11.67 -10.34 0.54
CA VAL A 260 12.61 -10.08 -0.56
C VAL A 260 13.40 -11.34 -0.88
N VAL A 261 13.50 -11.68 -2.17
CA VAL A 261 14.11 -12.96 -2.59
C VAL A 261 15.63 -12.90 -2.64
N ASN A 262 16.20 -11.88 -3.28
CA ASN A 262 17.63 -11.81 -3.63
C ASN A 262 18.30 -10.51 -3.18
N GLY A 263 17.74 -9.80 -2.20
CA GLY A 263 18.31 -8.53 -1.77
C GLY A 263 17.80 -8.06 -0.42
N ARG A 264 17.55 -6.75 -0.34
CA ARG A 264 17.48 -5.97 0.90
C ARG A 264 16.04 -5.74 1.34
N ALA A 265 15.80 -5.90 2.64
CA ALA A 265 14.48 -5.71 3.22
C ALA A 265 14.57 -4.85 4.48
N GLY A 266 13.69 -3.87 4.60
CA GLY A 266 13.51 -3.09 5.82
C GLY A 266 12.07 -3.09 6.29
N GLY A 267 11.83 -3.24 7.60
CA GLY A 267 10.48 -3.25 8.15
C GLY A 267 9.69 -1.94 7.91
N LEU A 268 10.37 -0.80 7.79
CA LEU A 268 9.79 0.49 7.40
C LEU A 268 10.26 0.95 6.03
N TYR A 269 11.57 0.87 5.78
CA TYR A 269 12.22 1.48 4.63
C TYR A 269 13.19 0.50 3.97
N GLY A 270 13.09 0.23 2.67
CA GLY A 270 13.97 -0.78 2.04
C GLY A 270 15.44 -0.35 2.02
N GLY A 271 15.70 0.92 1.71
CA GLY A 271 17.01 1.54 1.92
C GLY A 271 17.06 3.01 1.52
N ALA A 272 18.15 3.68 1.86
CA ALA A 272 18.42 5.06 1.46
C ALA A 272 19.91 5.21 1.11
N ASP A 273 20.23 5.91 0.03
CA ASP A 273 21.63 6.16 -0.40
C ASP A 273 22.21 7.49 0.12
N GLY A 274 21.34 8.39 0.56
CA GLY A 274 21.69 9.69 1.09
C GLY A 274 20.47 10.59 1.04
N ASN A 275 20.25 11.38 2.09
CA ASN A 275 19.16 12.37 2.22
C ASN A 275 17.82 11.79 2.73
N LEU A 276 17.87 10.90 3.73
CA LEU A 276 16.70 10.50 4.52
C LEU A 276 16.78 11.11 5.93
N VAL A 277 15.71 11.78 6.34
CA VAL A 277 15.47 12.17 7.74
C VAL A 277 14.20 11.48 8.23
N ALA A 278 14.34 10.55 9.17
CA ALA A 278 13.21 9.81 9.74
C ALA A 278 13.06 10.11 11.23
N THR A 279 11.87 10.53 11.65
CA THR A 279 11.61 10.96 13.03
C THR A 279 10.30 10.36 13.55
N ASN A 280 10.32 9.82 14.77
CA ASN A 280 9.13 9.32 15.47
C ASN A 280 8.40 8.24 14.67
N CYS A 281 9.15 7.32 14.05
CA CYS A 281 8.58 6.28 13.21
C CYS A 281 8.72 4.90 13.85
N TYR A 282 7.86 3.96 13.46
CA TYR A 282 8.05 2.58 13.90
C TYR A 282 7.65 1.50 12.88
N SER A 283 8.19 0.31 13.04
CA SER A 283 7.82 -0.87 12.23
C SER A 283 7.65 -2.12 13.07
N THR A 284 6.77 -3.01 12.62
CA THR A 284 6.40 -4.23 13.36
C THR A 284 6.15 -5.44 12.47
N GLY A 285 6.01 -5.26 11.15
CA GLY A 285 5.85 -6.41 10.27
C GLY A 285 7.13 -7.24 10.19
N THR A 286 7.00 -8.48 9.73
CA THR A 286 8.17 -9.32 9.46
C THR A 286 9.01 -8.69 8.35
N ALA A 287 10.33 -8.86 8.40
CA ALA A 287 11.21 -8.50 7.28
C ALA A 287 12.14 -9.67 6.96
N THR A 288 12.04 -10.19 5.74
CA THR A 288 12.84 -11.31 5.26
C THR A 288 13.51 -10.94 3.94
N GLY A 289 14.78 -11.31 3.81
CA GLY A 289 15.64 -10.96 2.68
C GLY A 289 16.83 -11.90 2.58
N ALA A 290 17.65 -11.73 1.55
CA ALA A 290 18.91 -12.47 1.40
C ALA A 290 20.11 -11.69 1.96
N GLU A 291 20.02 -10.35 1.95
CA GLU A 291 21.11 -9.46 2.32
C GLU A 291 20.55 -8.22 3.04
N LEU A 292 21.32 -7.60 3.93
CA LEU A 292 21.01 -6.32 4.59
C LEU A 292 19.53 -6.21 5.04
N ILE A 293 19.17 -7.04 6.03
CA ILE A 293 17.81 -7.14 6.55
C ILE A 293 17.74 -6.37 7.86
N GLY A 294 16.95 -5.30 7.90
CA GLY A 294 16.77 -4.48 9.10
C GLY A 294 15.32 -4.47 9.57
N GLY A 295 15.14 -4.51 10.90
CA GLY A 295 13.83 -4.36 11.52
C GLY A 295 13.15 -3.06 11.15
N PHE A 296 13.92 -2.03 10.77
CA PHE A 296 13.42 -0.71 10.35
C PHE A 296 13.90 -0.33 8.95
N ILE A 297 15.20 -0.35 8.69
CA ILE A 297 15.79 -0.02 7.39
C ILE A 297 16.73 -1.11 6.89
N GLY A 298 16.58 -1.54 5.65
CA GLY A 298 17.44 -2.57 5.06
C GLY A 298 18.88 -2.08 4.88
N ALA A 299 19.07 -1.04 4.06
CA ALA A 299 20.38 -0.43 3.82
C ALA A 299 20.42 1.07 4.11
N ALA A 300 21.46 1.51 4.81
CA ALA A 300 21.62 2.85 5.36
C ALA A 300 22.78 3.61 4.73
N GLY A 301 22.49 4.61 3.91
CA GLY A 301 23.42 5.59 3.36
C GLY A 301 22.95 7.01 3.65
N GLY A 302 23.84 7.85 4.20
CA GLY A 302 23.62 9.28 4.45
C GLY A 302 22.24 9.63 5.04
N MET A 303 21.97 9.20 6.28
CA MET A 303 20.65 9.34 6.92
C MET A 303 20.72 9.92 8.34
N ASN A 304 19.58 10.41 8.82
CA ASN A 304 19.37 10.86 10.19
C ASN A 304 18.04 10.29 10.73
N ILE A 305 18.13 9.25 11.54
CA ILE A 305 17.01 8.59 12.20
C ILE A 305 17.00 9.02 13.67
N THR A 306 15.85 9.54 14.12
CA THR A 306 15.64 9.99 15.49
C THR A 306 14.36 9.42 16.09
N ASN A 307 14.41 9.12 17.38
CA ASN A 307 13.29 8.63 18.19
C ASN A 307 12.42 7.59 17.46
N SER A 308 13.06 6.59 16.86
CA SER A 308 12.39 5.62 16.00
C SER A 308 12.61 4.18 16.47
N TYR A 309 11.68 3.29 16.15
CA TYR A 309 11.57 2.01 16.82
C TYR A 309 11.23 0.85 15.88
N TRP A 310 11.62 -0.36 16.26
CA TRP A 310 11.10 -1.57 15.64
C TRP A 310 10.76 -2.61 16.70
N ASP A 311 9.80 -3.48 16.38
CA ASP A 311 9.44 -4.60 17.24
C ASP A 311 10.40 -5.77 17.01
N LEU A 312 11.15 -6.16 18.05
CA LEU A 312 12.15 -7.23 18.01
C LEU A 312 11.54 -8.61 17.73
N GLU A 313 10.33 -8.85 18.24
CA GLU A 313 9.72 -10.17 18.27
C GLU A 313 8.90 -10.43 17.01
N THR A 314 8.10 -9.46 16.57
CA THR A 314 7.29 -9.62 15.34
C THR A 314 8.12 -9.45 14.08
N SER A 315 9.15 -8.59 14.08
CA SER A 315 10.05 -8.49 12.91
C SER A 315 10.95 -9.73 12.76
N GLY A 316 11.26 -10.40 13.87
CA GLY A 316 12.24 -11.48 13.94
C GLY A 316 13.69 -11.01 13.86
N LEU A 317 13.96 -9.70 14.05
CA LEU A 317 15.27 -9.09 13.81
C LEU A 317 15.81 -8.37 15.03
N SER A 318 17.07 -8.66 15.38
CA SER A 318 17.80 -8.03 16.49
C SER A 318 18.42 -6.68 16.12
N SER A 319 18.48 -6.31 14.84
CA SER A 319 19.03 -5.04 14.35
C SER A 319 17.97 -4.27 13.58
N GLY A 320 17.84 -2.97 13.85
CA GLY A 320 16.99 -2.06 13.09
C GLY A 320 17.56 -1.70 11.73
N ILE A 321 18.89 -1.70 11.61
CA ILE A 321 19.62 -1.40 10.37
C ILE A 321 20.24 -2.69 9.84
N GLY A 322 19.90 -3.08 8.62
CA GLY A 322 20.42 -4.30 7.99
C GLY A 322 21.88 -4.17 7.54
N GLY A 323 22.32 -2.97 7.17
CA GLY A 323 23.73 -2.61 7.05
C GLY A 323 23.96 -1.23 6.43
N TRP A 324 25.24 -0.84 6.37
CA TRP A 324 25.67 0.50 6.03
C TRP A 324 26.25 0.60 4.62
N LEU A 325 25.81 1.61 3.87
CA LEU A 325 26.34 2.01 2.57
C LEU A 325 27.39 3.10 2.76
N GLY A 326 28.46 2.76 3.50
CA GLY A 326 29.49 3.72 3.92
C GLY A 326 29.89 3.51 5.38
N PRO A 327 30.60 4.49 5.98
CA PRO A 327 30.93 4.44 7.40
C PRO A 327 29.66 4.50 8.24
N GLU A 328 29.64 3.69 9.29
CA GLU A 328 28.58 3.70 10.28
C GLU A 328 28.51 5.06 11.00
N THR A 329 27.28 5.57 11.17
CA THR A 329 27.00 6.78 11.93
C THR A 329 26.01 6.46 13.04
N PRO A 330 26.16 7.04 14.25
CA PRO A 330 25.18 6.83 15.31
C PRO A 330 23.78 7.29 14.91
N GLN A 331 22.76 6.49 15.25
CA GLN A 331 21.35 6.78 14.97
C GLN A 331 20.55 6.56 16.25
N ASP A 332 19.50 7.35 16.46
CA ASP A 332 18.56 7.15 17.55
C ASP A 332 17.40 6.27 17.07
N ILE A 333 17.73 4.98 16.98
CA ILE A 333 16.81 3.92 16.60
C ILE A 333 16.94 2.75 17.59
N THR A 334 15.82 2.33 18.18
CA THR A 334 15.82 1.36 19.29
C THR A 334 14.83 0.21 19.06
N GLY A 335 15.30 -1.02 19.21
CA GLY A 335 14.44 -2.20 19.22
C GLY A 335 13.71 -2.33 20.55
N LYS A 336 12.42 -2.65 20.51
CA LYS A 336 11.61 -2.94 21.70
C LYS A 336 10.86 -4.26 21.54
N THR A 337 10.57 -4.91 22.64
CA THR A 337 9.71 -6.10 22.64
C THR A 337 8.28 -5.73 22.24
N THR A 338 7.48 -6.70 21.80
CA THR A 338 6.06 -6.47 21.50
C THR A 338 5.31 -5.94 22.72
N ALA A 339 5.63 -6.46 23.90
CA ALA A 339 5.02 -6.01 25.14
C ALA A 339 5.31 -4.52 25.41
N GLU A 340 6.55 -4.05 25.20
CA GLU A 340 6.93 -2.65 25.40
C GLU A 340 6.31 -1.73 24.34
N MET A 341 6.24 -2.18 23.09
CA MET A 341 5.65 -1.41 21.99
C MET A 341 4.15 -1.13 22.21
N LYS A 342 3.43 -2.02 22.91
CA LYS A 342 1.98 -1.90 23.19
C LYS A 342 1.66 -1.16 24.50
N THR A 343 2.44 -0.14 24.85
CA THR A 343 2.29 0.59 26.12
C THR A 343 2.03 2.09 25.91
N THR A 344 1.45 2.74 26.92
CA THR A 344 1.36 4.21 26.97
C THR A 344 2.74 4.85 27.03
N ALA A 345 3.74 4.21 27.65
CA ALA A 345 5.11 4.71 27.65
C ALA A 345 5.71 4.77 26.24
N MET A 346 5.32 3.85 25.34
CA MET A 346 5.69 3.93 23.92
C MET A 346 5.08 5.16 23.24
N VAL A 347 3.82 5.47 23.54
CA VAL A 347 3.14 6.68 23.04
C VAL A 347 3.84 7.95 23.56
N ASP A 348 4.22 7.99 24.83
CA ASP A 348 4.93 9.12 25.42
C ASP A 348 6.29 9.36 24.73
N LEU A 349 7.01 8.28 24.40
CA LEU A 349 8.25 8.35 23.62
C LEU A 349 8.00 8.93 22.23
N LEU A 350 7.03 8.39 21.48
CA LEU A 350 6.72 8.86 20.12
C LEU A 350 6.26 10.32 20.09
N ASN A 351 5.56 10.78 21.14
CA ASN A 351 5.10 12.16 21.29
C ASN A 351 6.13 13.11 21.91
N ALA A 352 7.34 12.64 22.24
CA ALA A 352 8.34 13.45 22.90
C ALA A 352 8.61 14.75 22.11
N ALA A 353 8.45 15.90 22.79
CA ALA A 353 8.59 17.23 22.23
C ALA A 353 7.63 17.59 21.07
N GLN A 354 6.50 16.88 20.92
CA GLN A 354 5.48 17.18 19.92
C GLN A 354 4.27 17.89 20.52
N VAL A 355 3.86 19.02 19.90
CA VAL A 355 2.64 19.75 20.23
C VAL A 355 1.98 20.22 18.91
N PRO A 356 0.78 19.72 18.54
CA PRO A 356 0.00 18.70 19.24
C PRO A 356 0.68 17.32 19.21
N ALA A 357 0.30 16.44 20.14
CA ALA A 357 0.77 15.06 20.20
C ALA A 357 0.02 14.20 19.16
N PRO A 358 0.68 13.69 18.09
CA PRO A 358 0.01 12.97 17.02
C PRO A 358 -0.23 11.49 17.35
N TRP A 359 0.43 10.92 18.37
CA TRP A 359 0.28 9.51 18.73
C TRP A 359 -0.68 9.30 19.89
N THR A 360 -1.46 8.23 19.82
CA THR A 360 -2.32 7.71 20.89
C THR A 360 -2.27 6.18 20.89
N ILE A 361 -2.97 5.54 21.81
CA ILE A 361 -3.11 4.09 21.85
C ILE A 361 -4.55 3.74 22.21
N GLU A 362 -5.12 2.80 21.47
CA GLU A 362 -6.44 2.24 21.72
C GLU A 362 -6.32 0.71 21.60
N PRO A 363 -6.43 -0.05 22.70
CA PRO A 363 -6.17 -1.50 22.69
C PRO A 363 -6.97 -2.29 21.67
N SER A 364 -8.14 -1.79 21.27
CA SER A 364 -8.99 -2.43 20.26
C SER A 364 -8.60 -2.13 18.80
N ILE A 365 -7.71 -1.18 18.54
CA ILE A 365 -7.28 -0.76 17.21
C ILE A 365 -5.79 -1.09 17.02
N ASN A 366 -5.41 -1.43 15.79
CA ASN A 366 -4.01 -1.69 15.42
C ASN A 366 -3.33 -2.72 16.35
N ASP A 367 -4.10 -3.71 16.83
CA ASP A 367 -3.60 -4.75 17.73
C ASP A 367 -2.91 -4.18 18.99
N GLY A 368 -3.39 -3.03 19.48
CA GLY A 368 -2.87 -2.37 20.68
C GLY A 368 -1.49 -1.71 20.51
N TYR A 369 -0.97 -1.59 19.29
CA TYR A 369 0.18 -0.73 19.02
C TYR A 369 -0.24 0.75 18.93
N PRO A 370 0.68 1.71 19.14
CA PRO A 370 0.41 3.13 18.96
C PRO A 370 -0.21 3.43 17.60
N ILE A 371 -1.22 4.27 17.58
CA ILE A 371 -1.89 4.76 16.37
C ILE A 371 -1.78 6.27 16.31
N LEU A 372 -1.98 6.82 15.11
CA LEU A 372 -2.09 8.25 14.94
C LEU A 372 -3.46 8.71 15.44
N ALA A 373 -3.52 9.81 16.19
CA ALA A 373 -4.74 10.38 16.73
C ALA A 373 -5.73 10.75 15.61
N SER A 374 -5.22 11.11 14.43
CA SER A 374 -6.01 11.32 13.22
C SER A 374 -6.74 10.07 12.72
N ILE A 375 -6.21 8.87 12.95
CA ILE A 375 -6.89 7.60 12.66
C ILE A 375 -8.04 7.38 13.65
N ALA A 376 -7.83 7.71 14.93
CA ALA A 376 -8.84 7.57 15.98
C ALA A 376 -10.05 8.50 15.79
N THR A 377 -9.87 9.63 15.10
CA THR A 377 -10.95 10.59 14.79
C THR A 377 -11.48 10.47 13.36
N GLY A 378 -10.62 10.12 12.39
CA GLY A 378 -10.90 10.14 10.94
C GLY A 378 -11.40 8.83 10.33
N LEU A 379 -11.17 7.65 10.94
CA LEU A 379 -11.78 6.40 10.47
C LEU A 379 -13.32 6.39 10.56
N SER A 380 -13.91 7.37 11.25
CA SER A 380 -15.37 7.58 11.23
C SER A 380 -15.90 8.13 9.90
N GLN A 381 -15.04 8.78 9.08
CA GLN A 381 -15.41 9.32 7.77
C GLN A 381 -15.15 8.34 6.62
N PHE A 382 -14.07 7.56 6.69
CA PHE A 382 -13.83 6.43 5.81
C PHE A 382 -14.09 5.13 6.57
N ASP A 383 -15.29 4.98 7.14
CA ASP A 383 -15.72 3.71 7.74
C ASP A 383 -15.83 2.67 6.61
N VAL A 384 -14.66 2.23 6.13
CA VAL A 384 -14.43 0.93 5.56
C VAL A 384 -14.94 0.05 6.66
N GLN A 385 -16.13 -0.50 6.45
CA GLN A 385 -16.71 -1.48 7.33
C GLN A 385 -15.66 -2.57 7.48
N THR A 386 -14.87 -2.50 8.55
CA THR A 386 -13.81 -3.47 8.76
C THR A 386 -14.52 -4.79 8.85
N VAL A 387 -14.12 -5.72 8.01
CA VAL A 387 -14.59 -7.09 8.10
C VAL A 387 -13.89 -7.66 9.34
N ASP A 388 -14.47 -7.35 10.50
CA ASP A 388 -14.00 -7.77 11.81
C ASP A 388 -14.17 -9.28 11.89
N ILE A 389 -13.06 -9.98 11.63
CA ILE A 389 -12.95 -11.42 11.71
C ILE A 389 -11.80 -11.82 12.65
N SER A 390 -12.05 -12.83 13.48
CA SER A 390 -11.02 -13.56 14.23
C SER A 390 -10.90 -14.97 13.66
N VAL A 391 -9.66 -15.44 13.53
CA VAL A 391 -9.34 -16.76 13.00
C VAL A 391 -8.43 -17.46 14.00
N PHE A 392 -8.86 -18.58 14.57
CA PHE A 392 -8.11 -19.27 15.62
C PHE A 392 -8.32 -20.80 15.61
N PRO A 393 -7.26 -21.62 15.80
CA PRO A 393 -5.86 -21.21 15.85
C PRO A 393 -5.32 -20.89 14.44
N THR A 394 -4.33 -20.00 14.34
CA THR A 394 -3.65 -19.72 13.07
C THR A 394 -2.60 -20.78 12.72
N VAL A 395 -2.22 -21.62 13.67
CA VAL A 395 -1.42 -22.84 13.46
C VAL A 395 -2.28 -24.03 13.89
N PHE A 396 -2.58 -24.96 12.99
CA PHE A 396 -3.63 -25.95 13.20
C PHE A 396 -3.29 -27.33 12.64
N ASP A 397 -3.86 -28.38 13.25
CA ASP A 397 -3.76 -29.76 12.76
C ASP A 397 -4.97 -30.18 11.92
N ALA A 398 -6.15 -29.66 12.23
CA ALA A 398 -7.39 -30.18 11.64
C ALA A 398 -8.36 -29.09 11.24
N ALA A 399 -8.58 -28.11 12.11
CA ALA A 399 -9.64 -27.14 11.89
C ALA A 399 -9.24 -25.77 12.43
N VAL A 400 -9.92 -24.75 11.92
CA VAL A 400 -9.78 -23.36 12.32
C VAL A 400 -11.17 -22.78 12.56
N GLN A 401 -11.36 -22.07 13.67
CA GLN A 401 -12.57 -21.29 13.94
C GLN A 401 -12.46 -19.93 13.27
N VAL A 402 -13.55 -19.48 12.67
CA VAL A 402 -13.73 -18.11 12.20
C VAL A 402 -14.91 -17.50 12.94
N ASP A 403 -14.69 -16.38 13.61
CA ASP A 403 -15.77 -15.54 14.12
C ASP A 403 -15.77 -14.22 13.36
N SER A 404 -16.96 -13.67 13.13
CA SER A 404 -17.16 -12.35 12.56
C SER A 404 -18.22 -11.59 13.33
N LYS A 405 -18.08 -10.26 13.41
CA LYS A 405 -19.17 -9.39 13.88
C LYS A 405 -20.32 -9.26 12.86
N THR A 406 -20.17 -9.83 11.66
CA THR A 406 -21.13 -9.75 10.56
C THR A 406 -21.41 -11.13 9.98
N GLY A 407 -22.47 -11.27 9.18
CA GLY A 407 -22.82 -12.57 8.60
C GLY A 407 -21.71 -13.09 7.69
N LEU A 408 -21.18 -14.27 7.98
CA LEU A 408 -20.28 -15.03 7.14
C LEU A 408 -21.06 -15.54 5.92
N LEU A 409 -20.46 -15.41 4.73
CA LEU A 409 -21.05 -15.85 3.47
C LEU A 409 -20.28 -17.02 2.86
N ALA A 410 -18.95 -16.97 2.90
CA ALA A 410 -18.08 -18.01 2.38
C ALA A 410 -16.67 -17.88 2.93
N TYR A 411 -15.87 -18.93 2.75
CA TYR A 411 -14.42 -18.82 2.81
C TYR A 411 -13.78 -19.47 1.59
N SER A 412 -12.56 -19.05 1.30
CA SER A 412 -11.67 -19.61 0.28
C SER A 412 -10.26 -19.76 0.88
N ILE A 413 -9.57 -20.85 0.60
CA ILE A 413 -8.20 -21.08 1.08
C ILE A 413 -7.27 -21.16 -0.11
N PHE A 414 -6.18 -20.43 -0.02
CA PHE A 414 -5.15 -20.37 -1.04
C PHE A 414 -3.83 -20.87 -0.48
N THR A 415 -3.01 -21.56 -1.28
CA THR A 415 -1.61 -21.79 -0.93
C THR A 415 -0.86 -20.46 -0.83
N SER A 416 0.35 -20.46 -0.25
CA SER A 416 1.26 -19.30 -0.29
C SER A 416 1.60 -18.82 -1.71
N THR A 417 1.35 -19.64 -2.73
CA THR A 417 1.51 -19.31 -4.16
C THR A 417 0.21 -18.87 -4.84
N GLY A 418 -0.89 -18.69 -4.10
CA GLY A 418 -2.18 -18.20 -4.60
C GLY A 418 -3.11 -19.26 -5.22
N ARG A 419 -2.79 -20.56 -5.15
CA ARG A 419 -3.66 -21.64 -5.66
C ARG A 419 -4.83 -21.87 -4.70
N LEU A 420 -6.06 -21.75 -5.18
CA LEU A 420 -7.27 -22.13 -4.43
C LEU A 420 -7.26 -23.64 -4.12
N VAL A 421 -7.35 -24.00 -2.84
CA VAL A 421 -7.36 -25.37 -2.34
C VAL A 421 -8.64 -25.74 -1.58
N GLY A 422 -9.51 -24.77 -1.29
CA GLY A 422 -10.83 -25.03 -0.71
C GLY A 422 -11.73 -23.81 -0.80
N LYS A 423 -13.04 -24.02 -1.04
CA LYS A 423 -14.07 -22.97 -1.00
C LYS A 423 -15.38 -23.56 -0.50
N VAL A 424 -15.96 -22.97 0.54
CA VAL A 424 -17.21 -23.44 1.13
C VAL A 424 -18.08 -22.25 1.51
N GLY A 425 -19.39 -22.39 1.28
CA GLY A 425 -20.39 -21.43 1.75
C GLY A 425 -20.52 -21.49 3.27
N LEU A 426 -20.60 -20.32 3.89
CA LEU A 426 -20.79 -20.16 5.33
C LEU A 426 -22.16 -19.54 5.61
N SER A 427 -22.58 -19.61 6.86
CA SER A 427 -23.75 -18.89 7.36
C SER A 427 -23.56 -18.59 8.84
N GLY A 428 -24.33 -17.63 9.36
CA GLY A 428 -24.19 -17.17 10.74
C GLY A 428 -22.97 -16.28 10.92
N THR A 429 -22.53 -16.10 12.17
CA THR A 429 -21.41 -15.20 12.53
C THR A 429 -20.18 -15.96 13.04
N THR A 430 -20.29 -17.26 13.26
CA THR A 430 -19.20 -18.13 13.71
C THR A 430 -19.23 -19.43 12.91
N SER A 431 -18.08 -19.92 12.46
CA SER A 431 -17.97 -21.19 11.76
C SER A 431 -16.67 -21.93 12.05
N MET A 432 -16.75 -23.25 12.17
CA MET A 432 -15.59 -24.13 12.23
C MET A 432 -15.27 -24.66 10.83
N LEU A 433 -14.07 -24.36 10.35
CA LEU A 433 -13.55 -24.80 9.07
C LEU A 433 -12.83 -26.15 9.28
N ASP A 434 -13.34 -27.25 8.73
CA ASP A 434 -12.59 -28.53 8.71
C ASP A 434 -11.62 -28.53 7.52
N LEU A 435 -10.32 -28.53 7.84
CA LEU A 435 -9.19 -28.31 6.94
C LEU A 435 -8.17 -29.44 7.02
N ARG A 436 -8.57 -30.62 7.51
CA ARG A 436 -7.68 -31.78 7.69
C ARG A 436 -7.00 -32.26 6.41
N ASP A 437 -7.66 -32.05 5.28
CA ASP A 437 -7.17 -32.51 3.97
C ASP A 437 -6.06 -31.61 3.38
N LEU A 438 -5.74 -30.50 4.03
CA LEU A 438 -4.61 -29.65 3.64
C LEU A 438 -3.28 -30.33 4.02
N THR A 439 -2.31 -30.26 3.10
CA THR A 439 -0.93 -30.67 3.38
C THR A 439 -0.25 -29.68 4.34
N THR A 440 0.73 -30.11 5.12
CA THR A 440 1.57 -29.23 5.96
C THR A 440 2.12 -28.05 5.15
N GLY A 441 1.99 -26.83 5.65
CA GLY A 441 2.40 -25.61 4.94
C GLY A 441 1.59 -24.37 5.31
N ALA A 442 1.98 -23.22 4.74
CA ALA A 442 1.30 -21.94 4.94
C ALA A 442 0.24 -21.67 3.86
N TYR A 443 -0.90 -21.12 4.28
CA TYR A 443 -2.05 -20.81 3.45
C TYR A 443 -2.60 -19.40 3.77
N VAL A 444 -3.29 -18.81 2.79
CA VAL A 444 -4.09 -17.60 2.95
C VAL A 444 -5.56 -18.00 2.98
N LEU A 445 -6.22 -17.74 4.10
CA LEU A 445 -7.67 -17.90 4.28
C LEU A 445 -8.34 -16.56 3.96
N SER A 446 -9.13 -16.51 2.90
CA SER A 446 -10.01 -15.40 2.54
C SER A 446 -11.43 -15.69 3.00
N ILE A 447 -12.04 -14.77 3.74
CA ILE A 447 -13.38 -14.90 4.33
C ILE A 447 -14.24 -13.78 3.77
N THR A 448 -15.36 -14.15 3.17
CA THR A 448 -16.38 -13.22 2.68
C THR A 448 -17.47 -13.09 3.73
N THR A 449 -17.84 -11.86 4.03
CA THR A 449 -18.94 -11.51 4.93
C THR A 449 -19.92 -10.58 4.25
N ASN A 450 -21.04 -10.29 4.90
CA ASN A 450 -22.02 -9.30 4.46
C ASN A 450 -21.45 -7.88 4.29
N LYS A 451 -20.24 -7.62 4.81
CA LYS A 451 -19.61 -6.30 4.76
C LYS A 451 -18.30 -6.26 3.96
N GLY A 452 -17.92 -7.35 3.30
CA GLY A 452 -16.73 -7.39 2.44
C GLY A 452 -15.92 -8.67 2.59
N ILE A 453 -14.64 -8.61 2.22
CA ILE A 453 -13.71 -9.74 2.29
C ILE A 453 -12.55 -9.41 3.23
N ALA A 454 -12.13 -10.37 4.06
CA ALA A 454 -10.91 -10.27 4.86
C ALA A 454 -10.03 -11.50 4.67
N THR A 455 -8.71 -11.32 4.71
CA THR A 455 -7.73 -12.40 4.58
C THR A 455 -6.94 -12.60 5.88
N ARG A 456 -6.54 -13.85 6.15
CA ARG A 456 -5.69 -14.25 7.28
C ARG A 456 -4.72 -15.35 6.85
N ARG A 457 -3.49 -15.31 7.37
CA ARG A 457 -2.53 -16.40 7.18
C ARG A 457 -2.80 -17.52 8.20
N ILE A 458 -2.81 -18.76 7.74
CA ILE A 458 -2.91 -19.96 8.57
C ILE A 458 -1.81 -20.97 8.20
N ILE A 459 -1.37 -21.81 9.14
CA ILE A 459 -0.27 -22.76 9.00
C ILE A 459 -0.74 -24.15 9.43
N LYS A 460 -0.77 -25.09 8.49
CA LYS A 460 -1.04 -26.51 8.76
C LYS A 460 0.24 -27.18 9.25
N GLN A 461 0.19 -27.86 10.40
CA GLN A 461 1.27 -28.75 10.88
C GLN A 461 1.14 -30.16 10.31
#